data_AF-A0A7S0A197-F1
#
_entry.id   AF-A0A7S0A197-F1
#
_cell.length_a   1.000
_cell.length_b   1.000
_cell.length_c   1.000
_cell.angle_alpha   90.00
_cell.angle_beta   90.00
_cell.angle_gamma   90.00
#
_symmetry.space_group_name_H-M   'P 1'
#
loop_
_entity.id
_entity.type
_entity.pdbx_description
1 polymer ?
#
loop_
_entity_poly.entity_id
_entity_poly.type
_entity_poly.pdbx_seq_one_letter_code
_entity_poly.pdbx_strand_id
1 'polypeptide(L)'
;QVPNIRHKVAPRSQVLPALALRSALCPGAGWCGALAAMGILKDGLYTAVWSHLQSMPKCQTLLTALNHPISGSQSIRNTWNELKSNGRDEGIKKQTGLQSVLAERPDIFFFETTDRGHQLIGLTEGAQLLDPAQGVPERVPVPPESADDCPVATDDASALTAQLSALVSAQGTGGALASLAAGLSVLERPTKAARTAKGKGKAAPFAGPHGCAYGGTWNGYCFTDIVWTPELQQKKNEEKQKEMKLVRALYRAMDMHAGKSVTLSQLGSDFKVAELKKDPHFKNWRLLDILKEYENVFELLPSPGGTGGMTVKLQPGAEAALPDAELAAEQVNEAELMLPERIDNPRGTKERIQALRIELLYALQRRGGRTAIQELGQEPRVQKVKHDLRQQRKLVDWIRVFPDNFKVLPEKTDGQMVVEIGSMDVSDQSMIDKAIARSEPERQGPSSKGTKSATGGSGGGSGGGS
;
A
#
# COMPACT_ATOMS: atom_id res chain seq x y z
N GLN A 1 -22.89 -67.97 -20.88
CA GLN A 1 -24.02 -68.03 -21.82
C GLN A 1 -25.24 -68.49 -21.03
N VAL A 2 -26.17 -67.57 -20.73
CA VAL A 2 -27.43 -67.83 -20.02
C VAL A 2 -28.52 -67.03 -20.74
N PRO A 3 -29.73 -67.57 -20.97
CA PRO A 3 -30.63 -67.05 -21.98
C PRO A 3 -31.72 -66.08 -21.45
N ASN A 4 -32.18 -65.33 -22.44
CA ASN A 4 -33.33 -64.45 -22.58
C ASN A 4 -34.68 -65.06 -22.12
N ILE A 5 -35.48 -64.37 -21.30
CA ILE A 5 -36.93 -64.57 -21.21
C ILE A 5 -37.70 -63.24 -21.13
N ARG A 6 -38.76 -63.22 -21.94
CA ARG A 6 -39.71 -62.19 -22.38
C ARG A 6 -40.60 -61.53 -21.32
N HIS A 7 -40.88 -60.26 -21.60
CA HIS A 7 -42.16 -59.52 -21.59
C HIS A 7 -43.40 -60.08 -20.87
N LYS A 8 -44.00 -59.20 -20.05
CA LYS A 8 -45.46 -59.12 -19.83
C LYS A 8 -45.92 -57.65 -19.92
N VAL A 9 -46.90 -57.42 -20.79
CA VAL A 9 -47.70 -56.20 -21.01
C VAL A 9 -49.10 -56.55 -20.46
N ALA A 10 -49.76 -55.75 -19.61
CA ALA A 10 -50.80 -54.74 -19.87
C ALA A 10 -51.65 -54.57 -18.57
N PRO A 11 -52.66 -53.68 -18.44
CA PRO A 11 -52.98 -52.44 -19.15
C PRO A 11 -53.31 -51.22 -18.23
N ARG A 12 -53.41 -50.06 -18.90
CA ARG A 12 -54.03 -48.77 -18.51
C ARG A 12 -55.44 -48.90 -17.90
N SER A 13 -55.83 -47.94 -17.05
CA SER A 13 -56.96 -47.00 -17.31
C SER A 13 -57.34 -46.11 -16.10
N GLN A 14 -57.37 -44.78 -16.35
CA GLN A 14 -58.32 -43.75 -15.82
C GLN A 14 -58.23 -43.31 -14.33
N VAL A 15 -58.38 -42.05 -13.90
CA VAL A 15 -58.76 -40.74 -14.49
C VAL A 15 -58.31 -39.59 -13.54
N LEU A 16 -57.96 -38.43 -14.13
CA LEU A 16 -57.56 -37.13 -13.54
C LEU A 16 -58.76 -36.36 -12.89
N PRO A 17 -58.57 -35.26 -12.10
CA PRO A 17 -58.17 -33.91 -12.59
C PRO A 17 -57.07 -33.26 -11.72
N ALA A 18 -56.01 -32.64 -12.24
CA ALA A 18 -55.94 -31.40 -13.03
C ALA A 18 -56.43 -30.14 -12.28
N LEU A 19 -55.54 -29.56 -11.46
CA LEU A 19 -55.48 -28.11 -11.25
C LEU A 19 -54.07 -27.64 -11.60
N ALA A 20 -54.00 -27.01 -12.78
CA ALA A 20 -52.83 -26.34 -13.29
C ALA A 20 -52.79 -24.92 -12.73
N LEU A 21 -51.65 -24.52 -12.18
CA LEU A 21 -51.22 -23.13 -12.24
C LEU A 21 -49.74 -23.09 -12.63
N ARG A 22 -49.53 -22.41 -13.76
CA ARG A 22 -48.30 -22.23 -14.49
C ARG A 22 -47.27 -21.51 -13.63
N SER A 23 -46.01 -21.93 -13.71
CA SER A 23 -44.88 -21.00 -13.66
C SER A 23 -43.95 -21.33 -14.81
N ALA A 24 -43.87 -20.36 -15.70
CA ALA A 24 -43.11 -20.41 -16.93
C ALA A 24 -41.62 -20.30 -16.63
N LEU A 25 -40.85 -21.13 -17.31
CA LEU A 25 -39.43 -20.98 -17.52
C LEU A 25 -39.19 -19.72 -18.36
N CYS A 26 -38.47 -18.76 -17.81
CA CYS A 26 -37.72 -17.76 -18.58
C CYS A 26 -36.22 -18.01 -18.34
N PRO A 27 -35.48 -18.50 -19.34
CA PRO A 27 -34.03 -18.51 -19.28
C PRO A 27 -33.49 -17.22 -19.94
N GLY A 28 -32.82 -16.38 -19.16
CA GLY A 28 -31.92 -15.34 -19.69
C GLY A 28 -32.28 -13.90 -19.32
N ALA A 29 -31.25 -13.18 -18.87
CA ALA A 29 -31.19 -11.79 -18.39
C ALA A 29 -31.58 -11.65 -16.91
N GLY A 30 -30.72 -11.23 -15.99
CA GLY A 30 -29.33 -10.81 -16.03
C GLY A 30 -28.90 -10.63 -14.58
N TRP A 31 -27.61 -10.72 -14.30
CA TRP A 31 -27.02 -10.72 -12.97
C TRP A 31 -27.27 -9.41 -12.19
N CYS A 32 -28.45 -9.25 -11.61
CA CYS A 32 -28.83 -8.10 -10.76
C CYS A 32 -29.55 -8.50 -9.47
N GLY A 33 -29.50 -9.78 -9.07
CA GLY A 33 -30.12 -10.30 -7.85
C GLY A 33 -29.15 -10.88 -6.81
N ALA A 34 -27.84 -10.61 -6.92
CA ALA A 34 -26.82 -11.18 -6.02
C ALA A 34 -26.53 -10.31 -4.78
N LEU A 35 -27.30 -9.24 -4.56
CA LEU A 35 -27.28 -8.47 -3.34
C LEU A 35 -28.59 -8.76 -2.59
N ALA A 36 -28.46 -9.39 -1.42
CA ALA A 36 -29.44 -9.43 -0.32
C ALA A 36 -30.35 -10.66 -0.13
N ALA A 37 -30.06 -11.83 -0.71
CA ALA A 37 -30.48 -13.07 -0.06
C ALA A 37 -29.33 -13.50 0.88
N MET A 38 -29.48 -13.30 2.19
CA MET A 38 -28.55 -13.91 3.12
C MET A 38 -28.60 -15.43 2.94
N GLY A 39 -27.47 -16.07 3.14
CA GLY A 39 -27.38 -17.51 2.99
C GLY A 39 -28.21 -18.23 4.07
N ILE A 40 -28.87 -19.31 3.67
CA ILE A 40 -29.79 -20.09 4.51
C ILE A 40 -29.12 -20.56 5.81
N LEU A 41 -27.81 -20.86 5.76
CA LEU A 41 -27.06 -21.33 6.92
C LEU A 41 -26.83 -20.20 7.94
N LYS A 42 -26.51 -18.98 7.47
CA LYS A 42 -26.43 -17.80 8.34
C LYS A 42 -27.77 -17.52 9.02
N ASP A 43 -28.89 -17.59 8.29
CA ASP A 43 -30.22 -17.36 8.86
C ASP A 43 -30.59 -18.41 9.92
N GLY A 44 -30.23 -19.67 9.69
CA GLY A 44 -30.37 -20.73 10.69
C GLY A 44 -29.58 -20.46 11.97
N LEU A 45 -28.35 -19.93 11.84
CA LEU A 45 -27.54 -19.51 12.99
C LEU A 45 -28.16 -18.31 13.73
N TYR A 46 -28.57 -17.27 13.00
CA TYR A 46 -29.18 -16.08 13.60
C TYR A 46 -30.45 -16.45 14.37
N THR A 47 -31.31 -17.27 13.79
CA THR A 47 -32.55 -17.73 14.45
C THR A 47 -32.26 -18.54 15.71
N ALA A 48 -31.27 -19.44 15.68
CA ALA A 48 -30.89 -20.25 16.83
C ALA A 48 -30.32 -19.41 17.99
N VAL A 49 -29.47 -18.42 17.68
CA VAL A 49 -28.91 -17.50 18.69
C VAL A 49 -30.00 -16.59 19.24
N TRP A 50 -30.88 -16.07 18.37
CA TRP A 50 -31.99 -15.21 18.76
C TRP A 50 -32.97 -15.92 19.70
N SER A 51 -33.44 -17.12 19.33
CA SER A 51 -34.32 -17.93 20.17
C SER A 51 -33.68 -18.24 21.54
N HIS A 52 -32.38 -18.52 21.57
CA HIS A 52 -31.67 -18.75 22.83
C HIS A 52 -31.59 -17.48 23.70
N LEU A 53 -31.30 -16.33 23.11
CA LEU A 53 -31.25 -15.07 23.85
C LEU A 53 -32.63 -14.71 24.43
N GLN A 54 -33.73 -14.93 23.70
CA GLN A 54 -35.08 -14.71 24.25
C GLN A 54 -35.39 -15.58 25.46
N SER A 55 -34.81 -16.78 25.56
CA SER A 55 -34.98 -17.65 26.72
C SER A 55 -34.19 -17.20 27.96
N MET A 56 -33.23 -16.29 27.79
CA MET A 56 -32.36 -15.82 28.87
C MET A 56 -32.95 -14.63 29.61
N PRO A 57 -32.73 -14.51 30.93
CA PRO A 57 -33.10 -13.31 31.67
C PRO A 57 -32.33 -12.11 31.10
N LYS A 58 -33.04 -11.02 30.82
CA LYS A 58 -32.52 -9.78 30.18
C LYS A 58 -32.13 -9.91 28.71
N CYS A 59 -32.44 -11.03 28.06
CA CYS A 59 -32.12 -11.26 26.65
C CYS A 59 -30.64 -11.06 26.29
N GLN A 60 -29.74 -11.34 27.23
CA GLN A 60 -28.30 -11.12 27.13
C GLN A 60 -27.52 -12.32 27.67
N THR A 61 -26.36 -12.59 27.09
CA THR A 61 -25.42 -13.60 27.60
C THR A 61 -23.97 -13.26 27.22
N LEU A 62 -23.01 -13.94 27.83
CA LEU A 62 -21.60 -13.84 27.43
C LEU A 62 -21.41 -14.49 26.07
N LEU A 63 -20.73 -13.81 25.15
CA LEU A 63 -20.48 -14.33 23.81
C LEU A 63 -19.73 -15.68 23.85
N THR A 64 -18.83 -15.85 24.82
CA THR A 64 -18.09 -17.10 25.05
C THR A 64 -18.97 -18.24 25.54
N ALA A 65 -20.09 -17.95 26.21
CA ALA A 65 -21.02 -18.96 26.70
C ALA A 65 -21.84 -19.61 25.58
N LEU A 66 -22.11 -18.89 24.48
CA LEU A 66 -22.88 -19.40 23.33
C LEU A 66 -22.25 -20.65 22.71
N ASN A 67 -20.91 -20.72 22.69
CA ASN A 67 -20.17 -21.83 22.08
C ASN A 67 -19.57 -22.80 23.12
N HIS A 68 -19.87 -22.62 24.40
CA HIS A 68 -19.32 -23.46 25.45
C HIS A 68 -20.02 -24.84 25.46
N PRO A 69 -19.27 -25.96 25.56
CA PRO A 69 -19.84 -27.29 25.36
C PRO A 69 -20.88 -27.69 26.43
N ILE A 70 -20.78 -27.10 27.63
CA ILE A 70 -21.63 -27.44 28.77
C ILE A 70 -22.82 -26.49 28.89
N SER A 71 -22.61 -25.20 28.66
CA SER A 71 -23.60 -24.14 28.93
C SER A 71 -24.26 -23.57 27.68
N GLY A 72 -23.66 -23.75 26.50
CA GLY A 72 -24.21 -23.27 25.24
C GLY A 72 -25.33 -24.17 24.71
N SER A 73 -26.35 -23.56 24.11
CA SER A 73 -27.41 -24.28 23.40
C SER A 73 -26.83 -25.24 22.36
N GLN A 74 -27.31 -26.49 22.35
CA GLN A 74 -26.90 -27.47 21.35
C GLN A 74 -27.29 -27.04 19.93
N SER A 75 -28.44 -26.36 19.79
CA SER A 75 -28.90 -25.85 18.50
C SER A 75 -27.90 -24.87 17.88
N ILE A 76 -27.40 -23.90 18.66
CA ILE A 76 -26.39 -22.93 18.19
C ILE A 76 -25.11 -23.62 17.76
N ARG A 77 -24.65 -24.62 18.51
CA ARG A 77 -23.42 -25.35 18.16
C ARG A 77 -23.59 -26.15 16.88
N ASN A 78 -24.74 -26.78 16.68
CA ASN A 78 -25.02 -27.55 15.47
C ASN A 78 -25.07 -26.64 14.24
N THR A 79 -25.82 -25.53 14.30
CA THR A 79 -25.92 -24.57 13.18
C THR A 79 -24.58 -23.87 12.93
N TRP A 80 -23.80 -23.57 13.98
CA TRP A 80 -22.46 -23.00 13.82
C TRP A 80 -21.47 -23.97 13.18
N ASN A 81 -21.49 -25.24 13.57
CA ASN A 81 -20.65 -26.27 12.96
C ASN A 81 -21.06 -26.55 11.51
N GLU A 82 -22.35 -26.52 11.21
CA GLU A 82 -22.88 -26.63 9.86
C GLU A 82 -22.44 -25.45 8.99
N LEU A 83 -22.57 -24.21 9.49
CA LEU A 83 -22.09 -23.01 8.81
C LEU A 83 -20.57 -23.04 8.60
N LYS A 84 -19.78 -23.57 9.54
CA LYS A 84 -18.34 -23.74 9.35
C LYS A 84 -17.99 -24.77 8.28
N SER A 85 -18.78 -25.83 8.17
CA SER A 85 -18.52 -26.93 7.26
C SER A 85 -18.96 -26.58 5.83
N ASN A 86 -20.09 -25.89 5.70
CA ASN A 86 -20.78 -25.66 4.43
C ASN A 86 -20.85 -24.17 4.01
N GLY A 87 -20.56 -23.22 4.89
CA GLY A 87 -20.74 -21.78 4.66
C GLY A 87 -19.70 -21.12 3.76
N ARG A 88 -18.83 -21.89 3.09
CA ARG A 88 -17.84 -21.33 2.15
C ARG A 88 -18.53 -20.60 0.99
N ASP A 89 -19.71 -21.08 0.59
CA ASP A 89 -20.53 -20.49 -0.47
C ASP A 89 -21.26 -19.22 0.01
N GLU A 90 -21.38 -19.01 1.33
CA GLU A 90 -21.96 -17.81 1.96
C GLU A 90 -20.88 -16.78 2.36
N GLY A 91 -19.67 -16.93 1.84
CA GLY A 91 -18.53 -16.03 2.09
C GLY A 91 -17.84 -16.22 3.44
N ILE A 92 -18.17 -17.27 4.20
CA ILE A 92 -17.52 -17.56 5.49
C ILE A 92 -16.10 -18.08 5.24
N LYS A 93 -15.09 -17.33 5.68
CA LYS A 93 -13.69 -17.80 5.74
C LYS A 93 -13.48 -18.72 6.95
N LYS A 94 -12.53 -19.66 6.90
CA LYS A 94 -12.19 -20.57 8.02
C LYS A 94 -11.83 -19.84 9.33
N GLN A 95 -11.34 -18.59 9.24
CA GLN A 95 -10.97 -17.75 10.38
C GLN A 95 -12.10 -16.85 10.87
N THR A 96 -13.27 -16.86 10.22
CA THR A 96 -14.40 -16.02 10.63
C THR A 96 -14.93 -16.49 11.98
N GLY A 97 -14.84 -15.63 12.99
CA GLY A 97 -15.37 -15.91 14.32
C GLY A 97 -16.89 -15.76 14.37
N LEU A 98 -17.52 -16.41 15.36
CA LEU A 98 -18.97 -16.30 15.61
C LEU A 98 -19.40 -14.84 15.77
N GLN A 99 -18.59 -14.03 16.45
CA GLN A 99 -18.81 -12.59 16.61
C GLN A 99 -18.98 -11.86 15.29
N SER A 100 -18.10 -12.12 14.32
CA SER A 100 -18.09 -11.43 13.04
C SER A 100 -19.34 -11.71 12.23
N VAL A 101 -19.88 -12.92 12.32
CA VAL A 101 -21.13 -13.30 11.65
C VAL A 101 -22.30 -12.60 12.34
N LEU A 102 -22.39 -12.67 13.66
CA LEU A 102 -23.46 -12.01 14.42
C LEU A 102 -23.44 -10.47 14.28
N ALA A 103 -22.26 -9.87 14.09
CA ALA A 103 -22.10 -8.43 13.84
C ALA A 103 -22.62 -7.97 12.46
N GLU A 104 -22.91 -8.88 11.52
CA GLU A 104 -23.53 -8.53 10.24
C GLU A 104 -24.99 -8.06 10.41
N ARG A 105 -25.62 -8.37 11.55
CA ARG A 105 -27.03 -8.03 11.89
C ARG A 105 -27.12 -7.15 13.15
N PRO A 106 -26.66 -5.88 13.08
CA PRO A 106 -26.76 -4.94 14.20
C PRO A 106 -28.21 -4.54 14.51
N ASP A 107 -29.14 -4.83 13.60
CA ASP A 107 -30.58 -4.66 13.77
C ASP A 107 -31.18 -5.67 14.74
N ILE A 108 -30.57 -6.87 14.87
CA ILE A 108 -31.04 -7.93 15.79
C ILE A 108 -30.16 -8.00 17.03
N PHE A 109 -28.84 -7.96 16.85
CA PHE A 109 -27.88 -8.17 17.92
C PHE A 109 -27.12 -6.89 18.23
N PHE A 110 -26.94 -6.61 19.52
CA PHE A 110 -26.00 -5.60 19.98
C PHE A 110 -24.90 -6.25 20.82
N PHE A 111 -23.73 -5.62 20.84
CA PHE A 111 -22.57 -6.07 21.60
C PHE A 111 -22.20 -5.02 22.63
N GLU A 112 -21.99 -5.45 23.86
CA GLU A 112 -21.56 -4.57 24.95
C GLU A 112 -20.33 -5.18 25.62
N THR A 113 -19.30 -4.37 25.88
CA THR A 113 -18.12 -4.83 26.61
C THR A 113 -18.24 -4.40 28.06
N THR A 114 -18.31 -5.38 28.96
CA THR A 114 -18.31 -5.14 30.41
C THR A 114 -17.04 -4.44 30.87
N ASP A 115 -17.11 -3.80 32.03
CA ASP A 115 -15.96 -3.23 32.76
C ASP A 115 -14.80 -4.21 32.97
N ARG A 116 -15.10 -5.51 33.04
CA ARG A 116 -14.12 -6.61 33.14
C ARG A 116 -13.53 -7.06 31.80
N GLY A 117 -13.90 -6.42 30.69
CA GLY A 117 -13.43 -6.75 29.34
C GLY A 117 -14.11 -7.97 28.71
N HIS A 118 -15.16 -8.51 29.31
CA HIS A 118 -15.95 -9.58 28.67
C HIS A 118 -16.97 -8.99 27.71
N GLN A 119 -17.08 -9.57 26.52
CA GLN A 119 -18.12 -9.23 25.55
C GLN A 119 -19.44 -9.95 25.86
N LEU A 120 -20.47 -9.15 26.08
CA LEU A 120 -21.86 -9.56 26.13
C LEU A 120 -22.49 -9.39 24.73
N ILE A 121 -23.42 -10.27 24.42
CA ILE A 121 -24.29 -10.17 23.27
C ILE A 121 -25.73 -10.15 23.76
N GLY A 122 -26.53 -9.22 23.25
CA GLY A 122 -27.94 -9.07 23.57
C GLY A 122 -28.81 -8.81 22.34
N LEU A 123 -30.12 -8.83 22.55
CA LEU A 123 -31.12 -8.49 21.52
C LEU A 123 -31.49 -7.01 21.57
N THR A 124 -31.53 -6.36 20.41
CA THR A 124 -32.07 -5.00 20.28
C THR A 124 -33.54 -4.95 20.75
N GLU A 125 -34.01 -3.78 21.18
CA GLU A 125 -35.40 -3.63 21.67
C GLU A 125 -36.43 -4.08 20.63
N GLY A 126 -36.19 -3.81 19.34
CA GLY A 126 -37.05 -4.27 18.24
C GLY A 126 -37.06 -5.79 18.09
N ALA A 127 -35.91 -6.45 18.20
CA ALA A 127 -35.81 -7.91 18.10
C ALA A 127 -36.36 -8.65 19.32
N GLN A 128 -36.45 -8.00 20.49
CA GLN A 128 -37.09 -8.59 21.68
C GLN A 128 -38.60 -8.79 21.49
N LEU A 129 -39.26 -7.96 20.66
CA LEU A 129 -40.71 -8.02 20.44
C LEU A 129 -41.14 -8.98 19.31
N LEU A 130 -40.19 -9.40 18.47
CA LEU A 130 -40.45 -10.26 17.32
C LEU A 130 -40.30 -11.74 17.68
N ASP A 131 -41.09 -12.61 17.05
CA ASP A 131 -41.03 -14.06 17.28
C ASP A 131 -40.00 -14.72 16.35
N PRO A 132 -38.95 -15.39 16.87
CA PRO A 132 -37.95 -16.06 16.05
C PRO A 132 -38.54 -17.19 15.20
N ALA A 133 -39.73 -17.72 15.56
CA ALA A 133 -40.41 -18.74 14.76
C ALA A 133 -40.89 -18.22 13.40
N GLN A 134 -41.03 -16.89 13.22
CA GLN A 134 -41.40 -16.28 11.94
C GLN A 134 -40.21 -16.10 10.99
N GLY A 135 -39.01 -16.49 11.40
CA GLY A 135 -37.78 -16.33 10.64
C GLY A 135 -37.08 -15.00 10.88
N VAL A 136 -35.89 -14.85 10.31
CA VAL A 136 -35.08 -13.63 10.45
C VAL A 136 -35.71 -12.52 9.61
N PRO A 137 -36.03 -11.34 10.18
CA PRO A 137 -36.55 -10.21 9.41
C PRO A 137 -35.65 -9.89 8.23
N GLU A 138 -36.23 -9.51 7.10
CA GLU A 138 -35.47 -9.02 5.96
C GLU A 138 -34.70 -7.77 6.37
N ARG A 139 -33.42 -7.69 5.98
CA ARG A 139 -32.55 -6.58 6.38
C ARG A 139 -33.11 -5.31 5.75
N VAL A 140 -33.71 -4.44 6.57
CA VAL A 140 -34.11 -3.12 6.11
C VAL A 140 -32.83 -2.40 5.70
N PRO A 141 -32.64 -2.05 4.42
CA PRO A 141 -31.49 -1.27 4.02
C PRO A 141 -31.56 0.03 4.80
N VAL A 142 -30.59 0.24 5.69
CA VAL A 142 -30.43 1.51 6.41
C VAL A 142 -30.39 2.56 5.30
N PRO A 143 -31.38 3.48 5.23
CA PRO A 143 -31.31 4.57 4.27
C PRO A 143 -29.95 5.23 4.47
N PRO A 144 -29.16 5.47 3.41
CA PRO A 144 -27.87 6.11 3.56
C PRO A 144 -28.10 7.37 4.37
N GLU A 145 -27.57 7.39 5.60
CA GLU A 145 -27.71 8.53 6.50
C GLU A 145 -27.25 9.74 5.70
N SER A 146 -28.18 10.64 5.42
CA SER A 146 -27.91 11.91 4.77
C SER A 146 -26.82 12.59 5.59
N ALA A 147 -25.67 12.81 4.96
CA ALA A 147 -24.43 13.29 5.59
C ALA A 147 -24.50 14.73 6.17
N ASP A 148 -25.71 15.25 6.42
CA ASP A 148 -25.95 16.66 6.77
C ASP A 148 -26.32 16.90 8.25
N ASP A 149 -26.61 15.88 9.06
CA ASP A 149 -26.94 16.07 10.47
C ASP A 149 -25.78 15.66 11.40
N CYS A 150 -24.72 16.47 11.38
CA CYS A 150 -23.82 16.57 12.53
C CYS A 150 -24.51 17.41 13.62
N PRO A 151 -24.73 16.89 14.84
CA PRO A 151 -25.20 17.72 15.94
C PRO A 151 -24.12 18.76 16.27
N VAL A 152 -24.48 20.03 16.13
CA VAL A 152 -23.68 21.19 16.52
C VAL A 152 -23.32 21.05 18.00
N ALA A 153 -22.06 20.72 18.27
CA ALA A 153 -21.47 20.85 19.60
C ALA A 153 -21.41 22.34 19.93
N THR A 154 -22.17 22.75 20.95
CA THR A 154 -22.16 24.11 21.48
C THR A 154 -20.78 24.47 22.03
N ASP A 155 -20.29 25.64 21.60
CA ASP A 155 -19.02 26.27 21.95
C ASP A 155 -18.84 26.49 23.46
N ASP A 156 -17.72 26.01 24.01
CA ASP A 156 -17.09 26.52 25.25
C ASP A 156 -15.62 26.03 25.35
N ALA A 157 -14.74 26.52 24.47
CA ALA A 157 -13.30 26.20 24.56
C ALA A 157 -12.36 27.26 23.93
N SER A 158 -12.65 28.55 24.06
CA SER A 158 -11.85 29.64 23.48
C SER A 158 -10.91 30.37 24.45
N ALA A 159 -10.66 29.84 25.66
CA ALA A 159 -9.90 30.56 26.70
C ALA A 159 -8.45 30.11 26.96
N LEU A 160 -7.95 29.01 26.39
CA LEU A 160 -6.65 28.43 26.81
C LEU A 160 -5.47 28.60 25.82
N THR A 161 -5.69 29.13 24.61
CA THR A 161 -4.64 29.16 23.57
C THR A 161 -3.84 30.48 23.53
N ALA A 162 -4.15 31.46 24.39
CA ALA A 162 -3.52 32.79 24.34
C ALA A 162 -2.30 32.98 25.29
N GLN A 163 -1.95 32.01 26.15
CA GLN A 163 -0.89 32.20 27.16
C GLN A 163 0.47 31.56 26.84
N LEU A 164 0.62 30.84 25.73
CA LEU A 164 1.87 30.10 25.42
C LEU A 164 2.79 30.76 24.38
N SER A 165 2.40 31.91 23.82
CA SER A 165 3.16 32.58 22.73
C SER A 165 4.12 33.67 23.20
N ALA A 166 4.18 34.00 24.50
CA ALA A 166 4.90 35.16 25.00
C ALA A 166 6.30 34.88 25.60
N LEU A 167 6.81 33.64 25.56
CA LEU A 167 8.06 33.26 26.25
C LEU A 167 9.28 33.00 25.34
N VAL A 168 9.20 33.18 24.03
CA VAL A 168 10.30 32.85 23.08
C VAL A 168 10.85 34.10 22.38
N SER A 169 11.08 35.17 23.13
CA SER A 169 11.74 36.37 22.59
C SER A 169 12.55 37.10 23.66
N ALA A 170 13.61 36.46 24.16
CA ALA A 170 14.72 37.15 24.81
C ALA A 170 15.93 36.23 24.90
N GLN A 171 16.93 36.45 24.02
CA GLN A 171 18.37 36.51 24.35
C GLN A 171 19.20 36.43 23.06
N GLY A 172 19.81 37.56 22.72
CA GLY A 172 20.91 37.63 21.79
C GLY A 172 22.20 37.98 22.53
N THR A 173 23.30 37.35 22.12
CA THR A 173 24.71 37.74 22.23
C THR A 173 25.44 36.77 21.29
N GLY A 174 26.11 37.15 20.20
CA GLY A 174 27.13 38.18 20.06
C GLY A 174 28.51 37.54 20.31
N GLY A 175 29.36 37.41 19.29
CA GLY A 175 30.77 37.05 19.51
C GLY A 175 31.48 36.36 18.35
N ALA A 176 32.42 37.09 17.74
CA ALA A 176 33.28 36.70 16.64
C ALA A 176 34.32 35.62 17.00
N LEU A 177 34.69 34.79 16.03
CA LEU A 177 36.08 34.35 15.82
C LEU A 177 36.26 33.95 14.35
N ALA A 178 37.12 34.72 13.67
CA ALA A 178 37.60 34.44 12.35
C ALA A 178 38.97 33.74 12.41
N SER A 179 39.24 32.97 11.36
CA SER A 179 40.57 32.61 10.85
C SER A 179 41.30 31.44 11.52
N LEU A 180 41.35 30.30 10.81
CA LEU A 180 42.61 29.62 10.50
C LEU A 180 42.46 28.83 9.19
N ALA A 181 43.36 29.14 8.27
CA ALA A 181 43.49 28.62 6.92
C ALA A 181 43.94 27.14 6.91
N ALA A 182 43.38 26.33 6.02
CA ALA A 182 44.03 25.79 4.82
C ALA A 182 45.18 24.77 5.07
N GLY A 183 44.99 23.54 4.58
CA GLY A 183 46.10 22.65 4.24
C GLY A 183 45.79 21.15 4.27
N LEU A 184 45.79 20.54 3.08
CA LEU A 184 46.18 19.14 2.78
C LEU A 184 45.18 18.02 3.19
N SER A 185 44.40 17.44 2.27
CA SER A 185 44.72 16.47 1.20
C SER A 185 44.97 15.03 1.69
N VAL A 186 44.16 14.10 1.14
CA VAL A 186 44.42 12.66 0.98
C VAL A 186 44.50 11.81 2.26
N LEU A 187 43.47 11.00 2.53
CA LEU A 187 43.60 9.72 3.25
C LEU A 187 42.37 8.85 2.91
N GLU A 188 42.55 7.89 2.00
CA GLU A 188 42.73 6.46 2.27
C GLU A 188 41.43 5.67 2.48
N ARG A 189 41.17 4.77 1.53
CA ARG A 189 40.16 3.70 1.62
C ARG A 189 40.56 2.73 2.74
N PRO A 190 39.65 2.37 3.67
CA PRO A 190 39.88 1.19 4.49
C PRO A 190 39.69 -0.07 3.64
N THR A 191 40.79 -0.77 3.43
CA THR A 191 40.89 -2.12 2.86
C THR A 191 40.14 -3.15 3.71
N LYS A 192 39.53 -4.12 3.02
CA LYS A 192 38.89 -5.33 3.54
C LYS A 192 39.74 -6.02 4.62
N ALA A 193 39.22 -6.10 5.84
CA ALA A 193 39.71 -7.04 6.84
C ALA A 193 39.15 -8.44 6.54
N ALA A 194 40.05 -9.37 6.24
CA ALA A 194 39.78 -10.79 6.09
C ALA A 194 39.36 -11.39 7.44
N ARG A 195 38.20 -12.05 7.51
CA ARG A 195 37.81 -12.88 8.66
C ARG A 195 38.29 -14.31 8.42
N THR A 196 39.44 -14.64 8.97
CA THR A 196 39.77 -16.01 9.38
C THR A 196 39.34 -16.18 10.84
N ALA A 197 38.57 -17.22 11.15
CA ALA A 197 38.69 -17.98 12.40
C ALA A 197 37.62 -19.08 12.47
N LYS A 198 38.12 -20.30 12.28
CA LYS A 198 37.50 -21.58 12.64
C LYS A 198 37.67 -21.73 14.16
N GLY A 199 36.63 -21.46 14.94
CA GLY A 199 36.64 -21.59 16.40
C GLY A 199 35.62 -22.61 16.86
N LYS A 200 36.08 -23.84 17.15
CA LYS A 200 35.29 -24.94 17.74
C LYS A 200 35.29 -24.71 19.26
N GLY A 201 34.25 -24.07 19.80
CA GLY A 201 34.09 -23.83 21.24
C GLY A 201 32.95 -24.67 21.81
N LYS A 202 33.30 -25.66 22.65
CA LYS A 202 32.41 -26.34 23.60
C LYS A 202 32.33 -25.51 24.90
N ALA A 203 31.22 -25.68 25.63
CA ALA A 203 30.85 -25.12 26.95
C ALA A 203 30.22 -23.71 26.90
N ALA A 204 29.20 -23.34 27.67
CA ALA A 204 28.62 -23.88 28.91
C ALA A 204 27.13 -23.44 29.01
N PRO A 205 26.30 -24.06 29.88
CA PRO A 205 24.94 -23.57 30.14
C PRO A 205 25.03 -22.28 30.96
N PHE A 206 24.71 -21.16 30.33
CA PHE A 206 24.70 -19.84 30.94
C PHE A 206 23.40 -19.65 31.73
N ALA A 207 23.42 -19.98 33.02
CA ALA A 207 22.42 -19.55 33.98
C ALA A 207 22.65 -18.07 34.30
N GLY A 208 21.97 -17.18 33.55
CA GLY A 208 21.90 -15.75 33.86
C GLY A 208 20.85 -15.45 34.93
N PRO A 209 21.08 -14.47 35.84
CA PRO A 209 20.21 -14.18 36.98
C PRO A 209 19.05 -13.21 36.67
N HIS A 210 18.73 -12.96 35.41
CA HIS A 210 17.52 -12.22 35.03
C HIS A 210 16.44 -13.20 34.62
N GLY A 211 15.61 -13.58 35.60
CA GLY A 211 14.41 -14.36 35.38
C GLY A 211 13.54 -13.72 34.32
N CYS A 212 13.29 -14.46 33.23
CA CYS A 212 12.15 -14.21 32.37
C CYS A 212 10.89 -14.29 33.22
N ALA A 213 10.27 -13.15 33.52
CA ALA A 213 9.07 -13.06 34.34
C ALA A 213 7.83 -13.71 33.69
N TYR A 214 7.91 -14.15 32.43
CA TYR A 214 6.84 -14.83 31.73
C TYR A 214 7.40 -15.96 30.85
N GLY A 215 7.33 -17.20 31.34
CA GLY A 215 7.62 -18.41 30.57
C GLY A 215 8.17 -19.56 31.41
N GLY A 216 7.29 -20.38 31.98
CA GLY A 216 7.68 -21.65 32.58
C GLY A 216 8.05 -22.68 31.51
N THR A 217 9.17 -23.37 31.70
CA THR A 217 9.57 -24.50 30.84
C THR A 217 8.86 -25.78 31.27
N TRP A 218 7.92 -26.29 30.45
CA TRP A 218 7.41 -27.65 30.59
C TRP A 218 8.20 -28.56 29.63
N ASN A 219 8.94 -29.55 30.16
CA ASN A 219 9.76 -30.51 29.41
C ASN A 219 10.88 -29.93 28.52
N GLY A 220 11.51 -28.81 28.91
CA GLY A 220 12.64 -28.23 28.15
C GLY A 220 12.24 -27.58 26.82
N TYR A 221 10.94 -27.58 26.48
CA TYR A 221 10.37 -26.76 25.42
C TYR A 221 9.78 -25.50 26.07
N CYS A 222 10.37 -24.36 25.75
CA CYS A 222 9.84 -23.06 26.15
C CYS A 222 8.63 -22.78 25.26
N PHE A 223 7.43 -23.21 25.66
CA PHE A 223 6.19 -22.72 25.07
C PHE A 223 6.01 -21.25 25.49
N THR A 224 6.74 -20.36 24.82
CA THR A 224 6.46 -18.91 24.82
C THR A 224 5.39 -18.56 23.78
N ASP A 225 4.78 -19.58 23.18
CA ASP A 225 3.93 -19.45 22.02
C ASP A 225 2.53 -19.99 22.32
N ILE A 226 1.54 -19.37 21.67
CA ILE A 226 0.08 -19.65 21.74
C ILE A 226 -0.72 -18.93 22.85
N VAL A 227 -0.36 -17.70 23.21
CA VAL A 227 -1.43 -16.74 23.57
C VAL A 227 -1.43 -15.67 22.50
N TRP A 228 -2.35 -15.84 21.55
CA TRP A 228 -2.70 -14.76 20.63
C TRP A 228 -3.20 -13.60 21.48
N THR A 229 -2.41 -12.53 21.57
CA THR A 229 -2.84 -11.26 22.16
C THR A 229 -3.18 -10.29 21.03
N PRO A 230 -4.17 -9.39 21.23
CA PRO A 230 -4.48 -8.33 20.27
C PRO A 230 -3.25 -7.50 19.89
N GLU A 231 -2.35 -7.25 20.85
CA GLU A 231 -1.10 -6.50 20.64
C GLU A 231 -0.12 -7.23 19.70
N LEU A 232 0.03 -8.55 19.87
CA LEU A 232 0.87 -9.35 18.96
C LEU A 232 0.28 -9.38 17.54
N GLN A 233 -1.05 -9.47 17.43
CA GLN A 233 -1.72 -9.40 16.14
C GLN A 233 -1.53 -8.03 15.47
N GLN A 234 -1.64 -6.94 16.23
CA GLN A 234 -1.40 -5.59 15.73
C GLN A 234 0.04 -5.44 15.23
N LYS A 235 1.03 -5.87 16.01
CA LYS A 235 2.44 -5.83 15.60
C LYS A 235 2.68 -6.65 14.34
N LYS A 236 2.10 -7.85 14.24
CA LYS A 236 2.19 -8.69 13.04
C LYS A 236 1.53 -8.02 11.82
N ASN A 237 0.40 -7.35 12.02
CA ASN A 237 -0.26 -6.58 10.96
C ASN A 237 0.60 -5.39 10.51
N GLU A 238 1.25 -4.68 11.44
CA GLU A 238 2.17 -3.58 11.12
C GLU A 238 3.41 -4.05 10.34
N GLU A 239 4.00 -5.18 10.73
CA GLU A 239 5.10 -5.82 10.00
C GLU A 239 4.66 -6.20 8.58
N LYS A 240 3.50 -6.86 8.45
CA LYS A 240 2.92 -7.18 7.15
C LYS A 240 2.63 -5.93 6.31
N GLN A 241 2.14 -4.84 6.91
CA GLN A 241 1.94 -3.58 6.21
C GLN A 241 3.24 -2.98 5.69
N LYS A 242 4.33 -3.04 6.46
CA LYS A 242 5.65 -2.59 6.01
C LYS A 242 6.15 -3.42 4.83
N GLU A 243 5.96 -4.73 4.91
CA GLU A 243 6.31 -5.66 3.82
C GLU A 243 5.53 -5.35 2.55
N MET A 244 4.20 -5.18 2.64
CA MET A 244 3.35 -4.80 1.51
C MET A 244 3.80 -3.46 0.90
N LYS A 245 4.13 -2.46 1.72
CA LYS A 245 4.66 -1.17 1.25
C LYS A 245 5.96 -1.34 0.45
N LEU A 246 6.86 -2.21 0.91
CA LEU A 246 8.11 -2.50 0.21
C LEU A 246 7.86 -3.20 -1.13
N VAL A 247 6.99 -4.21 -1.15
CA VAL A 247 6.62 -4.93 -2.38
C VAL A 247 5.96 -3.99 -3.39
N ARG A 248 5.06 -3.10 -2.94
CA ARG A 248 4.45 -2.07 -3.78
C ARG A 248 5.48 -1.09 -4.33
N ALA A 249 6.45 -0.68 -3.52
CA ALA A 249 7.56 0.16 -3.96
C ALA A 249 8.40 -0.53 -5.05
N LEU A 250 8.68 -1.83 -4.90
CA LEU A 250 9.39 -2.64 -5.90
C LEU A 250 8.61 -2.74 -7.21
N TYR A 251 7.31 -3.00 -7.13
CA TYR A 251 6.43 -3.02 -8.30
C TYR A 251 6.47 -1.67 -9.05
N ARG A 252 6.27 -0.56 -8.34
CA ARG A 252 6.31 0.80 -8.92
C ARG A 252 7.67 1.11 -9.54
N ALA A 253 8.76 0.72 -8.88
CA ALA A 253 10.10 0.91 -9.40
C ALA A 253 10.31 0.16 -10.72
N MET A 254 9.78 -1.06 -10.86
CA MET A 254 9.83 -1.82 -12.11
C MET A 254 8.92 -1.27 -13.21
N ASP A 255 7.71 -0.84 -12.85
CA ASP A 255 6.76 -0.24 -13.80
C ASP A 255 7.33 1.03 -14.46
N MET A 256 8.15 1.80 -13.72
CA MET A 256 8.88 2.92 -14.30
C MET A 256 9.79 2.55 -15.47
N HIS A 257 10.32 1.32 -15.49
CA HIS A 257 11.17 0.83 -16.57
C HIS A 257 10.37 0.29 -17.77
N ALA A 258 9.05 0.51 -17.81
CA ALA A 258 8.16 0.17 -18.92
C ALA A 258 8.24 -1.32 -19.32
N GLY A 259 8.23 -2.21 -18.31
CA GLY A 259 8.26 -3.65 -18.50
C GLY A 259 9.61 -4.23 -18.96
N LYS A 260 10.65 -3.41 -19.09
CA LYS A 260 12.02 -3.91 -19.32
C LYS A 260 12.52 -4.64 -18.08
N SER A 261 13.36 -5.65 -18.28
CA SER A 261 14.02 -6.33 -17.16
C SER A 261 15.03 -5.40 -16.50
N VAL A 262 15.04 -5.40 -15.17
CA VAL A 262 15.84 -4.49 -14.33
C VAL A 262 16.80 -5.31 -13.49
N THR A 263 18.03 -4.84 -13.33
CA THR A 263 19.00 -5.52 -12.44
C THR A 263 18.62 -5.31 -10.97
N LEU A 264 18.93 -6.26 -10.10
CA LEU A 264 18.68 -6.12 -8.65
C LEU A 264 19.33 -4.86 -8.05
N SER A 265 20.50 -4.47 -8.55
CA SER A 265 21.20 -3.25 -8.11
C SER A 265 20.44 -1.98 -8.46
N GLN A 266 19.87 -1.92 -9.67
CA GLN A 266 19.03 -0.80 -10.11
C GLN A 266 17.74 -0.73 -9.28
N LEU A 267 17.09 -1.88 -9.08
CA LEU A 267 15.86 -1.96 -8.28
C LEU A 267 16.09 -1.52 -6.82
N GLY A 268 17.21 -1.95 -6.22
CA GLY A 268 17.58 -1.54 -4.87
C GLY A 268 18.08 -0.10 -4.75
N SER A 269 18.40 0.56 -5.88
CA SER A 269 18.78 1.97 -5.91
C SER A 269 17.59 2.92 -6.04
N ASP A 270 16.39 2.41 -6.30
CA ASP A 270 15.18 3.23 -6.29
C ASP A 270 15.00 3.87 -4.90
N PHE A 271 14.67 5.15 -4.87
CA PHE A 271 14.62 5.94 -3.65
C PHE A 271 13.66 5.36 -2.61
N LYS A 272 12.46 4.93 -3.03
CA LYS A 272 11.44 4.43 -2.10
C LYS A 272 11.81 3.05 -1.56
N VAL A 273 12.39 2.21 -2.41
CA VAL A 273 12.93 0.91 -2.01
C VAL A 273 14.10 1.09 -1.03
N ALA A 274 15.03 1.99 -1.34
CA ALA A 274 16.19 2.28 -0.50
C ALA A 274 15.79 2.92 0.85
N GLU A 275 14.77 3.77 0.86
CA GLU A 275 14.18 4.38 2.05
C GLU A 275 13.56 3.31 2.95
N LEU A 276 12.63 2.49 2.43
CA LEU A 276 11.97 1.43 3.20
C LEU A 276 12.97 0.38 3.70
N LYS A 277 14.02 0.08 2.93
CA LYS A 277 15.05 -0.86 3.34
C LYS A 277 15.94 -0.37 4.51
N LYS A 278 15.92 0.92 4.84
CA LYS A 278 16.59 1.45 6.05
C LYS A 278 15.86 1.03 7.33
N ASP A 279 14.60 0.62 7.25
CA ASP A 279 13.85 0.17 8.41
C ASP A 279 14.56 -1.04 9.07
N PRO A 280 14.68 -1.06 10.42
CA PRO A 280 15.31 -2.16 11.13
C PRO A 280 14.71 -3.54 10.81
N HIS A 281 13.43 -3.58 10.44
CA HIS A 281 12.70 -4.78 10.04
C HIS A 281 13.35 -5.48 8.82
N PHE A 282 13.83 -4.71 7.84
CA PHE A 282 14.42 -5.24 6.60
C PHE A 282 15.95 -5.34 6.62
N LYS A 283 16.61 -4.99 7.75
CA LYS A 283 18.07 -4.97 7.85
C LYS A 283 18.73 -6.32 7.49
N ASN A 284 18.06 -7.42 7.81
CA ASN A 284 18.56 -8.77 7.56
C ASN A 284 17.97 -9.42 6.29
N TRP A 285 17.04 -8.75 5.62
CA TRP A 285 16.36 -9.29 4.45
C TRP A 285 17.15 -8.95 3.19
N ARG A 286 17.45 -9.97 2.38
CA ARG A 286 18.03 -9.74 1.06
C ARG A 286 16.90 -9.47 0.08
N LEU A 287 17.13 -8.54 -0.84
CA LEU A 287 16.13 -8.19 -1.86
C LEU A 287 15.73 -9.40 -2.71
N LEU A 288 16.69 -10.29 -2.97
CA LEU A 288 16.47 -11.54 -3.70
C LEU A 288 15.53 -12.50 -2.95
N ASP A 289 15.57 -12.52 -1.62
CA ASP A 289 14.72 -13.41 -0.81
C ASP A 289 13.27 -12.91 -0.84
N ILE A 290 13.06 -11.58 -0.74
CA ILE A 290 11.74 -10.95 -0.89
C ILE A 290 11.15 -11.25 -2.28
N LEU A 291 11.94 -11.08 -3.34
CA LEU A 291 11.44 -11.30 -4.71
C LEU A 291 11.06 -12.76 -4.97
N LYS A 292 11.70 -13.72 -4.30
CA LYS A 292 11.33 -15.15 -4.36
C LYS A 292 10.06 -15.47 -3.58
N GLU A 293 9.74 -14.71 -2.55
CA GLU A 293 8.48 -14.88 -1.82
C GLU A 293 7.28 -14.45 -2.66
N TYR A 294 7.49 -13.50 -3.57
CA TYR A 294 6.47 -12.95 -4.49
C TYR A 294 6.71 -13.37 -5.95
N GLU A 295 6.96 -14.66 -6.19
CA GLU A 295 7.18 -15.23 -7.53
C GLU A 295 6.01 -15.02 -8.50
N ASN A 296 4.79 -14.86 -7.99
CA ASN A 296 3.59 -14.54 -8.75
C ASN A 296 3.56 -13.09 -9.29
N VAL A 297 4.35 -12.20 -8.70
CA VAL A 297 4.47 -10.79 -9.12
C VAL A 297 5.74 -10.59 -9.94
N PHE A 298 6.84 -11.22 -9.50
CA PHE A 298 8.18 -11.01 -10.04
C PHE A 298 8.73 -12.29 -10.68
N GLU A 299 9.16 -12.17 -11.93
CA GLU A 299 9.90 -13.21 -12.65
C GLU A 299 11.40 -12.94 -12.54
N LEU A 300 12.14 -13.84 -11.90
CA LEU A 300 13.60 -13.76 -11.77
C LEU A 300 14.26 -14.48 -12.94
N LEU A 301 15.04 -13.75 -13.74
CA LEU A 301 15.77 -14.28 -14.89
C LEU A 301 17.28 -14.13 -14.67
N PRO A 302 18.10 -15.13 -15.06
CA PRO A 302 19.54 -14.94 -15.12
C PRO A 302 19.87 -13.91 -16.20
N SER A 303 20.73 -12.94 -15.88
CA SER A 303 21.14 -11.90 -16.83
C SER A 303 21.86 -12.54 -18.03
N PRO A 304 21.49 -12.22 -19.28
CA PRO A 304 22.08 -12.85 -20.48
C PRO A 304 23.55 -12.48 -20.69
N GLY A 305 24.08 -11.50 -19.95
CA GLY A 305 25.45 -10.98 -20.11
C GLY A 305 26.56 -11.75 -19.38
N GLY A 306 26.35 -13.02 -18.99
CA GLY A 306 27.36 -13.90 -18.37
C GLY A 306 27.87 -13.48 -16.98
N THR A 307 27.55 -12.26 -16.54
CA THR A 307 28.09 -11.66 -15.32
C THR A 307 27.20 -11.99 -14.11
N GLY A 308 26.92 -13.27 -13.87
CA GLY A 308 26.35 -13.82 -12.61
C GLY A 308 25.17 -13.11 -11.94
N GLY A 309 24.51 -12.17 -12.61
CA GLY A 309 23.54 -11.26 -12.03
C GLY A 309 22.12 -11.73 -12.32
N MET A 310 21.22 -11.52 -11.37
CA MET A 310 19.79 -11.73 -11.58
C MET A 310 19.16 -10.44 -12.10
N THR A 311 18.35 -10.56 -13.15
CA THR A 311 17.42 -9.52 -13.57
C THR A 311 16.02 -9.91 -13.14
N VAL A 312 15.19 -8.90 -12.88
CA VAL A 312 13.80 -9.05 -12.47
C VAL A 312 12.93 -8.53 -13.59
N LYS A 313 11.85 -9.22 -13.92
CA LYS A 313 10.81 -8.79 -14.86
C LYS A 313 9.44 -8.88 -14.17
N LEU A 314 8.52 -7.97 -14.47
CA LEU A 314 7.15 -8.06 -13.98
C LEU A 314 6.37 -9.11 -14.77
N GLN A 315 5.61 -9.95 -14.06
CA GLN A 315 4.67 -10.88 -14.69
C GLN A 315 3.45 -10.12 -15.26
N PRO A 316 2.82 -10.62 -16.34
CA PRO A 316 1.55 -10.07 -16.81
C PRO A 316 0.47 -10.28 -15.75
N GLY A 317 -0.24 -9.21 -15.36
CA GLY A 317 -1.22 -9.25 -14.27
C GLY A 317 -0.61 -9.10 -12.86
N ALA A 318 0.69 -8.76 -12.76
CA ALA A 318 1.37 -8.55 -11.49
C ALA A 318 0.64 -7.57 -10.54
N GLU A 319 -0.07 -6.57 -11.07
CA GLU A 319 -0.84 -5.61 -10.27
C GLU A 319 -1.96 -6.27 -9.46
N ALA A 320 -2.69 -7.22 -10.06
CA ALA A 320 -3.76 -7.96 -9.40
C ALA A 320 -3.23 -9.04 -8.43
N ALA A 321 -1.99 -9.46 -8.61
CA ALA A 321 -1.32 -10.46 -7.76
C ALA A 321 -0.70 -9.85 -6.49
N LEU A 322 -0.71 -8.53 -6.34
CA LEU A 322 -0.19 -7.86 -5.16
C LEU A 322 -1.08 -8.15 -3.93
N PRO A 323 -0.48 -8.41 -2.75
CA PRO A 323 -1.22 -8.74 -1.53
C PRO A 323 -2.12 -7.59 -1.03
N ASP A 324 -1.87 -6.37 -1.48
CA ASP A 324 -2.60 -5.15 -1.14
C ASP A 324 -3.50 -4.64 -2.27
N ALA A 325 -3.69 -5.41 -3.36
CA ALA A 325 -4.40 -4.93 -4.56
C ALA A 325 -5.80 -4.35 -4.25
N GLU A 326 -6.55 -5.00 -3.36
CA GLU A 326 -7.88 -4.53 -2.92
C GLU A 326 -7.79 -3.22 -2.13
N LEU A 327 -6.92 -3.16 -1.11
CA LEU A 327 -6.75 -1.97 -0.27
C LEU A 327 -6.18 -0.77 -1.05
N ALA A 328 -5.29 -1.03 -2.00
CA ALA A 328 -4.68 -0.01 -2.84
C ALA A 328 -5.67 0.55 -3.87
N ALA A 329 -6.61 -0.28 -4.34
CA ALA A 329 -7.70 0.18 -5.21
C ALA A 329 -8.69 1.09 -4.46
N GLU A 330 -8.85 0.91 -3.15
CA GLU A 330 -9.65 1.81 -2.31
C GLU A 330 -8.85 3.06 -1.91
N GLN A 331 -7.56 2.90 -1.57
CA GLN A 331 -6.62 4.00 -1.30
C GLN A 331 -6.04 4.55 -2.60
N VAL A 332 -6.87 4.84 -3.59
CA VAL A 332 -6.43 5.63 -4.74
C VAL A 332 -5.90 6.93 -4.16
N ASN A 333 -4.60 7.15 -4.33
CA ASN A 333 -3.92 8.31 -3.80
C ASN A 333 -4.56 9.54 -4.46
N GLU A 334 -5.47 10.22 -3.75
CA GLU A 334 -6.22 11.37 -4.28
C GLU A 334 -5.29 12.42 -4.86
N ALA A 335 -4.09 12.53 -4.29
CA ALA A 335 -3.05 13.41 -4.78
C ALA A 335 -2.48 12.99 -6.16
N GLU A 336 -2.49 11.71 -6.52
CA GLU A 336 -2.15 11.24 -7.87
C GLU A 336 -3.28 11.51 -8.87
N LEU A 337 -4.55 11.50 -8.44
CA LEU A 337 -5.69 11.88 -9.28
C LEU A 337 -5.69 13.37 -9.62
N MET A 338 -5.10 14.21 -8.76
CA MET A 338 -4.92 15.64 -8.99
C MET A 338 -3.73 15.97 -9.89
N LEU A 339 -2.90 14.98 -10.27
CA LEU A 339 -1.77 15.21 -11.17
C LEU A 339 -2.24 15.27 -12.64
N PRO A 340 -1.67 16.17 -13.44
CA PRO A 340 -1.96 16.25 -14.87
C PRO A 340 -1.62 14.95 -15.60
N GLU A 341 -2.40 14.59 -16.63
CA GLU A 341 -2.18 13.40 -17.44
C GLU A 341 -0.76 13.36 -18.07
N ARG A 342 -0.10 12.19 -18.00
CA ARG A 342 1.24 12.00 -18.55
C ARG A 342 1.23 11.99 -20.08
N ILE A 343 2.26 12.58 -20.68
CA ILE A 343 2.46 12.63 -22.13
C ILE A 343 3.61 11.69 -22.51
N ASP A 344 3.30 10.45 -22.89
CA ASP A 344 4.34 9.45 -23.19
C ASP A 344 5.06 9.66 -24.53
N ASN A 345 4.37 10.25 -25.53
CA ASN A 345 4.89 10.42 -26.89
C ASN A 345 4.80 11.88 -27.36
N PRO A 346 5.55 12.81 -26.74
CA PRO A 346 5.45 14.23 -27.06
C PRO A 346 5.94 14.55 -28.49
N ARG A 347 5.07 15.20 -29.28
CA ARG A 347 5.32 15.64 -30.65
C ARG A 347 5.77 17.10 -30.67
N GLY A 348 7.00 17.33 -31.12
CA GLY A 348 7.57 18.67 -31.20
C GLY A 348 8.17 19.18 -29.88
N THR A 349 8.78 20.38 -29.94
CA THR A 349 9.54 20.93 -28.80
C THR A 349 8.64 21.36 -27.65
N LYS A 350 7.47 21.95 -27.94
CA LYS A 350 6.52 22.44 -26.94
C LYS A 350 5.98 21.31 -26.06
N GLU A 351 5.48 20.24 -26.67
CA GLU A 351 4.99 19.07 -25.94
C GLU A 351 6.09 18.36 -25.17
N ARG A 352 7.34 18.31 -25.68
CA ARG A 352 8.45 17.70 -24.93
C ARG A 352 8.80 18.49 -23.68
N ILE A 353 8.74 19.81 -23.74
CA ILE A 353 8.97 20.67 -22.58
C ILE A 353 7.83 20.50 -21.57
N GLN A 354 6.58 20.42 -22.03
CA GLN A 354 5.42 20.16 -21.17
C GLN A 354 5.48 18.75 -20.55
N ALA A 355 5.88 17.74 -21.31
CA ALA A 355 6.09 16.39 -20.80
C ALA A 355 7.16 16.37 -19.71
N LEU A 356 8.27 17.12 -19.88
CA LEU A 356 9.29 17.26 -18.85
C LEU A 356 8.71 17.89 -17.58
N ARG A 357 7.91 18.96 -17.71
CA ARG A 357 7.24 19.63 -16.57
C ARG A 357 6.34 18.66 -15.80
N ILE A 358 5.50 17.90 -16.50
CA ILE A 358 4.58 16.93 -15.91
C ILE A 358 5.37 15.82 -15.21
N GLU A 359 6.39 15.25 -15.85
CA GLU A 359 7.23 14.21 -15.25
C GLU A 359 7.97 14.69 -13.99
N LEU A 360 8.40 15.96 -13.95
CA LEU A 360 9.00 16.56 -12.75
C LEU A 360 7.98 16.67 -11.59
N LEU A 361 6.73 17.00 -11.88
CA LEU A 361 5.65 17.03 -10.87
C LEU A 361 5.40 15.62 -10.30
N TYR A 362 5.29 14.60 -11.15
CA TYR A 362 5.14 13.20 -10.70
C TYR A 362 6.33 12.75 -9.84
N ALA A 363 7.55 13.04 -10.28
CA ALA A 363 8.75 12.67 -9.56
C ALA A 363 8.85 13.35 -8.18
N LEU A 364 8.50 14.64 -8.09
CA LEU A 364 8.44 15.37 -6.83
C LEU A 364 7.33 14.84 -5.92
N GLN A 365 6.13 14.63 -6.44
CA GLN A 365 4.98 14.16 -5.64
C GLN A 365 5.30 12.82 -4.98
N ARG A 366 5.90 11.89 -5.73
CA ARG A 366 6.32 10.59 -5.20
C ARG A 366 7.38 10.69 -4.10
N ARG A 367 8.20 11.74 -4.13
CA ARG A 367 9.20 12.03 -3.08
C ARG A 367 8.65 12.89 -1.94
N GLY A 368 7.34 13.11 -1.88
CA GLY A 368 6.68 13.89 -0.82
C GLY A 368 6.65 15.40 -1.10
N GLY A 369 6.72 15.81 -2.37
CA GLY A 369 6.60 17.20 -2.80
C GLY A 369 7.87 18.03 -2.70
N ARG A 370 8.95 17.50 -2.11
CA ARG A 370 10.22 18.20 -1.94
C ARG A 370 11.41 17.25 -2.14
N THR A 371 12.36 17.61 -3.00
CA THR A 371 13.56 16.78 -3.20
C THR A 371 14.77 17.57 -3.69
N ALA A 372 15.97 17.05 -3.42
CA ALA A 372 17.20 17.63 -3.95
C ALA A 372 17.24 17.53 -5.47
N ILE A 373 17.74 18.56 -6.14
CA ILE A 373 17.75 18.60 -7.61
C ILE A 373 18.57 17.45 -8.25
N GLN A 374 19.59 16.96 -7.54
CA GLN A 374 20.44 15.86 -8.00
C GLN A 374 19.65 14.55 -8.04
N GLU A 375 18.81 14.31 -7.03
CA GLU A 375 17.92 13.16 -6.94
C GLU A 375 16.86 13.18 -8.05
N LEU A 376 16.29 14.36 -8.31
CA LEU A 376 15.33 14.55 -9.40
C LEU A 376 15.97 14.27 -10.78
N GLY A 377 17.26 14.57 -10.92
CA GLY A 377 18.03 14.28 -12.12
C GLY A 377 18.40 12.82 -12.31
N GLN A 378 18.24 11.97 -11.29
CA GLN A 378 18.47 10.51 -11.37
C GLN A 378 17.24 9.74 -11.84
N GLU A 379 16.08 10.38 -11.92
CA GLU A 379 14.84 9.73 -12.29
C GLU A 379 14.86 9.25 -13.76
N PRO A 380 14.70 7.94 -14.05
CA PRO A 380 14.87 7.41 -15.40
C PRO A 380 13.94 8.04 -16.44
N ARG A 381 12.69 8.34 -16.05
CA ARG A 381 11.70 8.97 -16.93
C ARG A 381 12.03 10.44 -17.19
N VAL A 382 12.42 11.19 -16.16
CA VAL A 382 12.90 12.57 -16.30
C VAL A 382 14.14 12.61 -17.20
N GLN A 383 15.09 11.68 -17.02
CA GLN A 383 16.27 11.57 -17.87
C GLN A 383 15.93 11.28 -19.33
N LYS A 384 14.99 10.36 -19.57
CA LYS A 384 14.51 10.03 -20.93
C LYS A 384 13.91 11.26 -21.61
N VAL A 385 12.94 11.93 -20.98
CA VAL A 385 12.28 13.11 -21.55
C VAL A 385 13.26 14.27 -21.71
N LYS A 386 14.18 14.46 -20.76
CA LYS A 386 15.25 15.46 -20.86
C LYS A 386 16.21 15.15 -22.01
N HIS A 387 16.56 13.89 -22.24
CA HIS A 387 17.43 13.48 -23.35
C HIS A 387 16.77 13.74 -24.71
N ASP A 388 15.45 13.59 -24.80
CA ASP A 388 14.68 13.86 -26.02
C ASP A 388 14.57 15.36 -26.36
N LEU A 389 14.87 16.23 -25.40
CA LEU A 389 15.07 17.67 -25.63
C LEU A 389 16.48 17.90 -26.20
N ARG A 390 16.56 18.36 -27.45
CA ARG A 390 17.83 18.65 -28.15
C ARG A 390 18.66 19.81 -27.56
N GLN A 391 18.28 20.35 -26.40
CA GLN A 391 18.96 21.47 -25.76
C GLN A 391 19.79 20.94 -24.57
N GLN A 392 21.10 21.21 -24.59
CA GLN A 392 22.06 20.84 -23.55
C GLN A 392 21.91 21.70 -22.27
N ARG A 393 20.68 22.03 -21.86
CA ARG A 393 20.40 22.83 -20.68
C ARG A 393 20.46 21.98 -19.42
N LYS A 394 20.95 22.56 -18.32
CA LYS A 394 20.96 21.88 -17.02
C LYS A 394 19.52 21.72 -16.52
N LEU A 395 19.27 20.71 -15.69
CA LEU A 395 17.91 20.48 -15.16
C LEU A 395 17.39 21.69 -14.38
N VAL A 396 18.28 22.38 -13.65
CA VAL A 396 17.94 23.62 -12.92
C VAL A 396 17.40 24.73 -13.82
N ASP A 397 17.90 24.83 -15.06
CA ASP A 397 17.47 25.85 -15.99
C ASP A 397 16.05 25.56 -16.48
N TRP A 398 15.70 24.29 -16.68
CA TRP A 398 14.34 23.86 -17.01
C TRP A 398 13.36 24.12 -15.88
N ILE A 399 13.75 23.85 -14.63
CA ILE A 399 12.90 24.09 -13.46
C ILE A 399 12.59 25.59 -13.32
N ARG A 400 13.58 26.46 -13.58
CA ARG A 400 13.43 27.92 -13.55
C ARG A 400 12.50 28.48 -14.63
N VAL A 401 12.17 27.70 -15.67
CA VAL A 401 11.16 28.11 -16.67
C VAL A 401 9.75 28.13 -16.06
N PHE A 402 9.50 27.35 -14.99
CA PHE A 402 8.17 27.19 -14.39
C PHE A 402 8.16 27.63 -12.92
N PRO A 403 8.30 28.94 -12.64
CA PRO A 403 8.37 29.47 -11.27
C PRO A 403 7.11 29.20 -10.45
N ASP A 404 5.95 29.10 -11.10
CA ASP A 404 4.67 28.86 -10.41
C ASP A 404 4.55 27.41 -9.94
N ASN A 405 5.13 26.45 -10.70
CA ASN A 405 5.10 25.03 -10.33
C ASN A 405 6.24 24.62 -9.42
N PHE A 406 7.40 25.28 -9.51
CA PHE A 406 8.60 24.85 -8.80
C PHE A 406 9.26 26.00 -8.05
N LYS A 407 9.45 25.79 -6.75
CA LYS A 407 10.24 26.67 -5.89
C LYS A 407 11.62 26.05 -5.68
N VAL A 408 12.67 26.75 -6.08
CA VAL A 408 14.05 26.31 -5.85
C VAL A 408 14.57 27.03 -4.61
N LEU A 409 14.76 26.28 -3.52
CA LEU A 409 15.25 26.78 -2.24
C LEU A 409 16.70 26.31 -2.02
N PRO A 410 17.63 27.19 -1.65
CA PRO A 410 18.93 26.76 -1.17
C PRO A 410 18.77 26.14 0.23
N GLU A 411 19.16 24.88 0.38
CA GLU A 411 19.14 24.19 1.67
C GLU A 411 20.26 24.72 2.56
N LYS A 412 19.89 25.19 3.76
CA LYS A 412 20.80 25.86 4.69
C LYS A 412 21.91 24.93 5.23
N THR A 413 21.65 23.63 5.29
CA THR A 413 22.54 22.65 5.92
C THR A 413 23.70 22.27 5.00
N ASP A 414 23.41 21.96 3.74
CA ASP A 414 24.38 21.32 2.83
C ASP A 414 24.70 22.14 1.58
N GLY A 415 24.09 23.34 1.44
CA GLY A 415 24.22 24.18 0.24
C GLY A 415 23.61 23.55 -1.02
N GLN A 416 22.91 22.43 -0.89
CA GLN A 416 22.24 21.77 -2.00
C GLN A 416 20.98 22.54 -2.40
N MET A 417 20.68 22.59 -3.70
CA MET A 417 19.43 23.17 -4.18
C MET A 417 18.31 22.12 -4.05
N VAL A 418 17.30 22.45 -3.26
CA VAL A 418 16.09 21.65 -3.09
C VAL A 418 14.96 22.27 -3.89
N VAL A 419 14.20 21.41 -4.55
CA VAL A 419 13.06 21.79 -5.38
C VAL A 419 11.79 21.35 -4.66
N GLU A 420 10.84 22.27 -4.52
CA GLU A 420 9.54 22.05 -3.88
C GLU A 420 8.42 22.34 -4.89
N ILE A 421 7.33 21.58 -4.82
CA ILE A 421 6.13 21.83 -5.62
C ILE A 421 5.47 23.13 -5.14
N GLY A 422 5.32 24.09 -6.05
CA GLY A 422 4.58 25.33 -5.84
C GLY A 422 3.10 25.22 -6.24
N SER A 423 2.82 24.63 -7.41
CA SER A 423 1.48 24.42 -7.95
C SER A 423 1.46 23.17 -8.83
N MET A 424 0.35 22.43 -8.82
CA MET A 424 0.14 21.26 -9.68
C MET A 424 -0.49 21.62 -11.03
N ASP A 425 -0.99 22.84 -11.20
CA ASP A 425 -1.65 23.27 -12.44
C ASP A 425 -0.63 23.47 -13.57
N VAL A 426 -0.92 22.87 -14.72
CA VAL A 426 -0.11 22.93 -15.93
C VAL A 426 -0.84 23.53 -17.13
N SER A 427 -2.02 24.14 -16.88
CA SER A 427 -2.87 24.76 -17.90
C SER A 427 -2.17 25.90 -18.67
N ASP A 428 -1.40 26.74 -17.97
CA ASP A 428 -0.63 27.82 -18.61
C ASP A 428 0.61 27.26 -19.33
N GLN A 429 0.64 27.45 -20.65
CA GLN A 429 1.75 27.07 -21.52
C GLN A 429 2.55 28.28 -22.04
N SER A 430 2.17 29.51 -21.67
CA SER A 430 2.79 30.73 -22.18
C SER A 430 4.29 30.82 -21.84
N MET A 431 4.69 30.27 -20.69
CA MET A 431 6.08 30.19 -20.24
C MET A 431 6.94 29.28 -21.13
N ILE A 432 6.34 28.24 -21.73
CA ILE A 432 7.02 27.36 -22.68
C ILE A 432 7.29 28.10 -23.98
N ASP A 433 6.29 28.82 -24.49
CA ASP A 433 6.44 29.59 -25.74
C ASP A 433 7.53 30.66 -25.59
N LYS A 434 7.58 31.36 -24.44
CA LYS A 434 8.66 32.30 -24.10
C LYS A 434 10.03 31.62 -24.02
N ALA A 435 10.12 30.43 -23.43
CA ALA A 435 11.37 29.69 -23.31
C ALA A 435 11.90 29.20 -24.66
N ILE A 436 11.01 28.77 -25.56
CA ILE A 436 11.34 28.38 -26.95
C ILE A 436 11.86 29.61 -27.71
N ALA A 437 11.12 30.72 -27.68
CA ALA A 437 11.51 31.97 -28.34
C ALA A 437 12.87 32.49 -27.86
N ARG A 438 13.20 32.33 -26.56
CA ARG A 438 14.53 32.71 -26.02
C ARG A 438 15.65 31.76 -26.48
N SER A 439 15.35 30.49 -26.76
CA SER A 439 16.36 29.50 -27.14
C SER A 439 16.71 29.51 -28.64
N GLU A 440 15.84 30.06 -29.48
CA GLU A 440 16.04 30.16 -30.92
C GLU A 440 17.16 31.14 -31.36
N PRO A 441 17.28 32.37 -30.83
CA PRO A 441 18.33 33.30 -31.23
C PRO A 441 19.73 32.84 -30.79
N GLU A 442 19.83 32.01 -29.75
CA GLU A 442 21.11 31.44 -29.30
C GLU A 442 21.68 30.44 -30.32
N ARG A 443 20.80 29.79 -31.11
CA ARG A 443 21.21 28.93 -32.24
C ARG A 443 21.49 29.70 -33.52
N GLN A 444 20.80 30.82 -33.73
CA GLN A 444 21.03 31.72 -34.86
C GLN A 444 22.02 32.83 -34.51
N GLY A 445 22.81 32.65 -33.44
CA GLY A 445 23.87 33.57 -33.04
C GLY A 445 24.57 34.05 -34.29
N PRO A 446 24.72 35.39 -34.44
CA PRO A 446 24.99 36.01 -35.72
C PRO A 446 26.12 35.22 -36.33
N SER A 447 25.87 34.63 -37.50
CA SER A 447 26.92 34.17 -38.38
C SER A 447 27.66 35.43 -38.78
N SER A 448 28.45 35.95 -37.83
CA SER A 448 29.36 37.04 -38.02
C SER A 448 30.27 36.46 -39.06
N LYS A 449 30.01 36.90 -40.27
CA LYS A 449 30.83 36.85 -41.45
C LYS A 449 32.12 37.53 -41.03
N GLY A 450 32.92 36.79 -40.25
CA GLY A 450 34.27 37.07 -39.87
C GLY A 450 35.03 37.00 -41.17
N THR A 451 34.95 38.13 -41.88
CA THR A 451 35.78 38.43 -43.01
C THR A 451 37.20 38.19 -42.55
N LYS A 452 37.86 37.23 -43.20
CA LYS A 452 39.27 36.91 -43.03
C LYS A 452 40.09 38.21 -42.95
N SER A 453 40.49 38.65 -41.77
CA SER A 453 41.68 39.50 -41.65
C SER A 453 42.86 38.56 -41.49
N ALA A 454 43.39 38.16 -42.64
CA ALA A 454 44.71 37.55 -42.75
C ALA A 454 45.76 38.58 -42.34
N THR A 455 46.23 38.53 -41.10
CA THR A 455 47.47 39.18 -40.63
C THR A 455 47.77 38.48 -39.29
N GLY A 456 48.73 37.56 -39.16
CA GLY A 456 50.16 37.74 -39.42
C GLY A 456 50.87 37.65 -38.06
N GLY A 457 51.71 36.62 -37.87
CA GLY A 457 52.49 36.37 -36.64
C GLY A 457 52.40 34.89 -36.27
N SER A 458 53.26 33.97 -36.69
CA SER A 458 54.73 33.97 -36.74
C SER A 458 55.38 34.25 -35.38
N GLY A 459 56.03 33.22 -34.85
CA GLY A 459 56.74 33.19 -33.56
C GLY A 459 56.17 32.05 -32.70
N GLY A 460 56.80 30.89 -32.52
CA GLY A 460 58.23 30.59 -32.47
C GLY A 460 58.59 30.19 -31.03
N GLY A 461 59.13 28.98 -30.83
CA GLY A 461 59.65 28.48 -29.54
C GLY A 461 58.96 27.18 -29.13
N SER A 462 59.49 25.97 -29.34
CA SER A 462 60.83 25.39 -29.06
C SER A 462 61.06 25.03 -27.59
N GLY A 463 61.45 23.75 -27.37
CA GLY A 463 62.07 23.20 -26.15
C GLY A 463 61.06 22.77 -25.09
N GLY A 464 61.01 21.52 -24.62
CA GLY A 464 62.11 20.59 -24.34
C GLY A 464 62.34 20.57 -22.82
N GLY A 465 62.11 19.45 -22.15
CA GLY A 465 62.45 19.32 -20.73
C GLY A 465 61.75 18.19 -19.98
N SER A 466 62.42 17.01 -20.03
CA SER A 466 62.54 15.95 -19.02
C SER A 466 61.31 15.22 -18.47
#